data_AF-A0A8T4VQ99-F1
#
_entry.id   AF-A0A8T4VQ99-F1
#
_cell.length_a   1.000
_cell.length_b   1.000
_cell.length_c   1.000
_cell.angle_alpha   90.00
_cell.angle_beta   90.00
_cell.angle_gamma   90.00
#
_symmetry.space_group_name_H-M   'P 1'
#
loop_
_entity.id
_entity.type
_entity.pdbx_description
1 polymer ?
#
loop_
_entity_poly.entity_id
_entity_poly.type
_entity_poly.pdbx_seq_one_letter_code
_entity_poly.pdbx_strand_id
1 'polypeptide(L)'
;MSRGCGNGILGFGALLLGCPEVIFVESEDSALEICRINYEHICEKYERLGRVSFLCQDVKDFDKKVKTIVENPPFGTKTKHIDRVFLEKAMECADVVYTMHKTSTKMFIDKLIDEKGFRVTDYFEHAFPIKASMEFHKKPKKNILVGVWRVERGR
;
A
#
# COMPACT_ATOMS: atom_id res chain seq x y z
N MET A 1 -0.19 8.27 -4.35
CA MET A 1 -1.03 7.17 -4.89
C MET A 1 -1.11 6.04 -3.87
N SER A 2 -2.30 5.48 -3.67
CA SER A 2 -2.53 4.28 -2.86
C SER A 2 -2.76 3.08 -3.79
N ARG A 3 -1.91 2.06 -3.74
CA ARG A 3 -2.01 0.84 -4.58
C ARG A 3 -2.55 -0.34 -3.80
N GLY A 4 -3.38 -1.16 -4.44
CA GLY A 4 -4.13 -2.21 -3.75
C GLY A 4 -4.92 -1.61 -2.60
N CYS A 5 -5.59 -0.48 -2.87
CA CYS A 5 -6.08 0.38 -1.82
C CYS A 5 -7.18 -0.28 -0.97
N GLY A 6 -7.80 -1.35 -1.47
CA GLY A 6 -8.92 -2.01 -0.82
C GLY A 6 -9.99 -0.99 -0.43
N ASN A 7 -10.26 -0.89 0.87
CA ASN A 7 -11.24 0.05 1.42
C ASN A 7 -10.73 1.51 1.56
N GLY A 8 -9.50 1.81 1.15
CA GLY A 8 -8.97 3.18 1.04
C GLY A 8 -8.22 3.73 2.25
N ILE A 9 -8.05 2.98 3.34
CA ILE A 9 -7.51 3.49 4.63
C ILE A 9 -6.21 4.30 4.46
N LEU A 10 -5.23 3.79 3.71
CA LEU A 10 -3.94 4.48 3.54
C LEU A 10 -4.06 5.76 2.73
N GLY A 11 -4.84 5.75 1.65
CA GLY A 11 -5.08 6.92 0.83
C GLY A 11 -5.87 8.00 1.57
N PHE A 12 -6.84 7.61 2.40
CA PHE A 12 -7.56 8.55 3.25
C PHE A 12 -6.68 9.16 4.34
N GLY A 13 -5.80 8.36 4.95
CA GLY A 13 -4.78 8.89 5.85
C GLY A 13 -3.95 9.99 5.18
N ALA A 14 -3.54 9.78 3.93
CA ALA A 14 -2.81 10.81 3.17
C ALA A 14 -3.66 12.07 2.91
N LEU A 15 -4.94 11.93 2.52
CA LEU A 15 -5.84 13.08 2.34
C LEU A 15 -6.01 13.90 3.63
N LEU A 16 -6.24 13.22 4.75
CA LEU A 16 -6.42 13.85 6.07
C LEU A 16 -5.15 14.55 6.56
N LEU A 17 -3.97 14.08 6.14
CA LEU A 17 -2.68 14.75 6.38
C LEU A 17 -2.42 15.93 5.42
N GLY A 18 -3.39 16.29 4.57
CA GLY A 18 -3.30 17.44 3.67
C GLY A 18 -2.67 17.13 2.30
N CYS A 19 -2.66 15.86 1.88
CA CYS A 19 -2.23 15.53 0.52
C CYS A 19 -3.16 16.20 -0.51
N PRO A 20 -2.63 16.96 -1.49
CA PRO A 20 -3.46 17.71 -2.43
C PRO A 20 -4.18 16.81 -3.44
N GLU A 21 -3.68 15.60 -3.69
CA GLU A 21 -4.26 14.66 -4.64
C GLU A 21 -3.89 13.21 -4.30
N VAL A 22 -4.89 12.34 -4.22
CA VAL A 22 -4.72 10.90 -4.03
C VAL A 22 -5.41 10.12 -5.13
N ILE A 23 -4.63 9.32 -5.83
CA ILE A 23 -5.12 8.31 -6.78
C ILE A 23 -5.22 6.98 -6.03
N PHE A 24 -6.41 6.40 -6.00
CA PHE A 24 -6.71 5.08 -5.45
C PHE A 24 -6.73 4.08 -6.61
N VAL A 25 -5.87 3.06 -6.55
CA VAL A 25 -5.77 2.00 -7.55
C VAL A 25 -6.11 0.67 -6.92
N GLU A 26 -7.10 -0.02 -7.47
CA GLU A 26 -7.54 -1.35 -7.03
C GLU A 26 -7.93 -2.19 -8.25
N SER A 27 -7.65 -3.48 -8.18
CA SER A 27 -7.97 -4.46 -9.23
C SER A 27 -9.39 -5.03 -9.11
N GLU A 28 -9.94 -5.05 -7.90
CA GLU A 28 -11.30 -5.52 -7.62
C GLU A 28 -12.29 -4.35 -7.52
N ASP A 29 -13.22 -4.25 -8.46
CA ASP A 29 -14.21 -3.17 -8.49
C ASP A 29 -15.11 -3.15 -7.23
N SER A 30 -15.43 -4.32 -6.67
CA SER A 30 -16.19 -4.42 -5.42
C SER A 30 -15.47 -3.78 -4.23
N ALA A 31 -14.14 -3.92 -4.15
CA ALA A 31 -13.34 -3.27 -3.12
C ALA A 31 -13.21 -1.76 -3.38
N LEU A 32 -13.07 -1.36 -4.64
CA LEU A 32 -13.03 0.04 -5.03
C LEU A 32 -14.36 0.75 -4.73
N GLU A 33 -15.50 0.07 -4.86
CA GLU A 33 -16.80 0.60 -4.50
C GLU A 33 -16.91 0.87 -3.00
N ILE A 34 -16.43 -0.05 -2.16
CA ILE A 34 -16.30 0.19 -0.70
C ILE A 34 -15.41 1.41 -0.44
N CYS A 35 -14.34 1.58 -1.21
CA CYS A 35 -13.50 2.77 -1.12
C CYS A 35 -14.28 4.05 -1.46
N ARG A 36 -15.13 4.07 -2.48
CA ARG A 36 -15.96 5.23 -2.82
C ARG A 36 -16.95 5.57 -1.71
N ILE A 37 -17.65 4.57 -1.17
CA ILE A 37 -18.57 4.76 -0.03
C ILE A 37 -17.83 5.35 1.18
N ASN A 38 -16.65 4.82 1.51
CA ASN A 38 -15.85 5.36 2.60
C ASN A 38 -15.39 6.80 2.34
N TYR A 39 -15.12 7.16 1.08
CA TYR A 39 -14.77 8.53 0.72
C TYR A 39 -15.93 9.49 0.95
N GLU A 40 -17.17 9.10 0.61
CA GLU A 40 -18.37 9.90 0.89
C GLU A 40 -18.52 10.18 2.40
N HIS A 41 -18.36 9.15 3.23
CA HIS A 41 -18.38 9.31 4.70
C HIS A 41 -17.27 10.21 5.25
N ILE A 42 -16.12 10.28 4.57
CA ILE A 42 -15.05 11.21 4.96
C ILE A 42 -15.38 12.63 4.51
N CYS A 43 -15.96 12.81 3.32
CA CYS A 43 -16.42 14.12 2.85
C CYS A 43 -17.49 14.72 3.77
N GLU A 44 -18.37 13.89 4.36
CA GLU A 44 -19.36 14.34 5.34
C GLU A 44 -18.73 14.90 6.63
N LYS A 45 -17.52 14.44 6.99
CA LYS A 45 -16.86 14.77 8.26
C LYS A 45 -15.78 15.84 8.13
N TYR A 46 -15.22 16.02 6.94
CA TYR A 46 -14.07 16.88 6.70
C TYR A 46 -14.29 17.75 5.48
N GLU A 47 -14.31 19.07 5.69
CA GLU A 47 -14.64 20.06 4.64
C GLU A 47 -13.49 20.32 3.66
N ARG A 48 -12.25 19.99 4.02
CA ARG A 48 -11.04 20.34 3.25
C ARG A 48 -10.21 19.10 2.95
N LEU A 49 -10.55 18.42 1.87
CA LEU A 49 -9.80 17.27 1.35
C LEU A 49 -9.14 17.62 0.02
N GLY A 50 -8.03 16.94 -0.29
CA GLY A 50 -7.42 16.98 -1.61
C GLY A 50 -8.30 16.33 -2.68
N ARG A 51 -7.88 16.46 -3.94
CA ARG A 51 -8.55 15.80 -5.07
C ARG A 51 -8.41 14.28 -4.98
N VAL A 52 -9.43 13.57 -5.43
CA VAL A 52 -9.45 12.11 -5.44
C VAL A 52 -9.72 11.58 -6.84
N SER A 53 -9.06 10.48 -7.19
CA SER A 53 -9.36 9.70 -8.39
C SER A 53 -9.37 8.23 -8.05
N PHE A 54 -10.36 7.51 -8.57
CA PHE A 54 -10.50 6.06 -8.41
C PHE A 54 -10.22 5.38 -9.73
N LEU A 55 -9.33 4.38 -9.72
CA LEU A 55 -8.91 3.66 -10.90
C LEU A 55 -9.03 2.15 -10.65
N CYS A 56 -9.97 1.52 -11.37
CA CYS A 56 -10.11 0.06 -11.37
C CYS A 56 -9.12 -0.52 -12.38
N GLN A 57 -7.95 -0.95 -11.92
CA GLN A 57 -6.87 -1.44 -12.77
C GLN A 57 -5.93 -2.37 -11.98
N ASP A 58 -5.39 -3.39 -12.64
CA ASP A 58 -4.29 -4.18 -12.06
C ASP A 58 -3.07 -3.27 -11.87
N VAL A 59 -2.42 -3.43 -10.73
CA VAL A 59 -1.25 -2.65 -10.35
C VAL A 59 -0.08 -2.79 -11.34
N LYS A 60 -0.03 -3.89 -12.11
CA LYS A 60 0.97 -4.14 -13.16
C LYS A 60 0.80 -3.24 -14.36
N ASP A 61 -0.43 -2.87 -14.67
CA ASP A 61 -0.78 -2.10 -15.88
C ASP A 61 -0.69 -0.58 -15.65
N PHE A 62 -0.42 -0.16 -14.41
CA PHE A 62 -0.30 1.25 -14.08
C PHE A 62 1.10 1.80 -14.44
N ASP A 63 1.18 2.65 -15.47
CA ASP A 63 2.45 3.19 -15.99
C ASP A 63 2.68 4.68 -15.71
N LYS A 64 1.83 5.34 -14.93
CA LYS A 64 1.98 6.78 -14.67
C LYS A 64 3.06 7.03 -13.60
N LYS A 65 3.86 8.08 -13.79
CA LYS A 65 4.77 8.59 -12.76
C LYS A 65 4.01 9.39 -11.72
N VAL A 66 4.23 9.09 -10.44
CA VAL A 66 3.66 9.81 -9.30
C VAL A 66 4.77 10.15 -8.29
N LYS A 67 4.58 11.20 -7.49
CA LYS A 67 5.59 11.62 -6.52
C LYS A 67 5.83 10.59 -5.42
N THR A 68 4.74 9.99 -4.90
CA THR A 68 4.79 9.08 -3.77
C THR A 68 3.76 7.97 -3.91
N ILE A 69 4.18 6.74 -3.60
CA ILE A 69 3.31 5.57 -3.47
C ILE A 69 3.25 5.15 -2.02
N VAL A 70 2.05 4.80 -1.56
CA VAL A 70 1.81 4.07 -0.31
C VAL A 70 1.08 2.78 -0.65
N GLU A 71 1.54 1.66 -0.12
CA GLU A 71 0.93 0.36 -0.38
C GLU A 71 1.06 -0.59 0.81
N ASN A 72 0.08 -1.48 0.91
CA ASN A 72 0.10 -2.65 1.78
C ASN A 72 -0.16 -3.88 0.90
N PRO A 73 0.87 -4.34 0.16
CA PRO A 73 0.70 -5.42 -0.80
C PRO A 73 0.29 -6.73 -0.11
N PRO A 74 -0.32 -7.67 -0.85
CA PRO A 74 -0.64 -8.98 -0.32
C PRO A 74 0.65 -9.71 0.09
N PHE A 75 0.75 -10.14 1.36
CA PHE A 75 1.97 -10.70 1.97
C PHE A 75 2.47 -12.08 1.47
N GLY A 76 2.42 -12.36 0.16
CA GLY A 76 3.11 -13.49 -0.48
C GLY A 76 2.68 -14.90 -0.05
N THR A 77 1.68 -15.03 0.82
CA THR A 77 1.29 -16.33 1.42
C THR A 77 0.49 -17.24 0.50
N LYS A 78 -0.14 -16.69 -0.54
CA LYS A 78 -0.91 -17.45 -1.54
C LYS A 78 -0.19 -17.57 -2.89
N THR A 79 0.54 -16.52 -3.28
CA THR A 79 1.26 -16.46 -4.55
C THR A 79 2.70 -16.06 -4.29
N LYS A 80 3.66 -16.96 -4.58
CA LYS A 80 5.09 -16.64 -4.49
C LYS A 80 5.39 -15.44 -5.40
N HIS A 81 6.23 -14.53 -4.93
CA HIS A 81 6.75 -13.36 -5.67
C HIS A 81 5.78 -12.19 -5.91
N ILE A 82 4.54 -12.21 -5.40
CA ILE A 82 3.64 -11.06 -5.61
C ILE A 82 4.15 -9.79 -4.91
N ASP A 83 4.75 -9.91 -3.73
CA ASP A 83 5.41 -8.80 -3.02
C ASP A 83 6.48 -8.13 -3.88
N ARG A 84 7.23 -8.94 -4.66
CA ARG A 84 8.27 -8.45 -5.56
C ARG A 84 7.67 -7.60 -6.67
N VAL A 85 6.67 -8.13 -7.38
CA VAL A 85 6.04 -7.44 -8.52
C VAL A 85 5.44 -6.11 -8.09
N PHE A 86 4.82 -6.06 -6.91
CA PHE A 86 4.27 -4.82 -6.36
C PHE A 86 5.35 -3.79 -6.08
N LEU A 87 6.40 -4.18 -5.35
CA LEU A 87 7.47 -3.29 -4.94
C LEU A 87 8.31 -2.80 -6.13
N GLU A 88 8.64 -3.68 -7.08
CA GLU A 88 9.35 -3.29 -8.31
C GLU A 88 8.54 -2.24 -9.08
N LYS A 89 7.24 -2.49 -9.29
CA LYS A 89 6.38 -1.56 -10.01
C LYS A 89 6.19 -0.23 -9.26
N ALA A 90 6.11 -0.26 -7.93
CA ALA A 90 6.08 0.96 -7.13
C ALA A 90 7.35 1.80 -7.31
N MET A 91 8.53 1.17 -7.29
CA MET A 91 9.82 1.82 -7.54
C MET A 91 10.01 2.26 -9.01
N GLU A 92 9.31 1.65 -9.96
CA GLU A 92 9.22 2.14 -11.34
C GLU A 92 8.35 3.40 -11.43
N CYS A 93 7.25 3.48 -10.71
CA CYS A 93 6.27 4.56 -10.83
C CYS A 93 6.53 5.78 -9.93
N ALA A 94 7.35 5.67 -8.88
CA ALA A 94 7.58 6.76 -7.93
C ALA A 94 9.03 6.89 -7.48
N ASP A 95 9.38 8.06 -6.96
CA ASP A 95 10.70 8.31 -6.36
C ASP A 95 10.70 8.08 -4.85
N VAL A 96 9.52 8.10 -4.21
CA VAL A 96 9.33 7.77 -2.80
C VAL A 96 8.26 6.68 -2.69
N VAL A 97 8.57 5.58 -2.02
CA VAL A 97 7.64 4.46 -1.80
C VAL A 97 7.58 4.14 -0.31
N TYR A 98 6.36 4.06 0.20
CA TYR A 98 6.03 3.50 1.51
C TYR A 98 5.38 2.14 1.30
N THR A 99 6.02 1.08 1.78
CA THR A 99 5.52 -0.29 1.58
C THR A 99 5.57 -1.10 2.87
N MET A 100 4.64 -2.03 3.02
CA MET A 100 4.48 -2.89 4.19
C MET A 100 4.71 -4.35 3.82
N HIS A 101 5.62 -5.03 4.53
CA HIS A 101 5.90 -6.45 4.32
C HIS A 101 6.13 -7.18 5.66
N LYS A 102 6.07 -8.51 5.65
CA LYS A 102 6.40 -9.29 6.85
C LYS A 102 7.86 -9.06 7.24
N THR A 103 8.15 -8.95 8.54
CA THR A 103 9.54 -8.82 8.99
C THR A 103 10.40 -10.04 8.63
N SER A 104 9.79 -11.23 8.50
CA SER A 104 10.45 -12.44 8.02
C SER A 104 11.01 -12.33 6.60
N THR A 105 10.53 -11.39 5.78
CA THR A 105 11.01 -11.15 4.42
C THR A 105 11.97 -9.96 4.33
N LYS A 106 12.40 -9.38 5.46
CA LYS A 106 13.22 -8.15 5.49
C LYS A 106 14.46 -8.22 4.59
N MET A 107 15.27 -9.27 4.71
CA MET A 107 16.49 -9.41 3.90
C MET A 107 16.21 -9.43 2.40
N PHE A 108 15.10 -10.03 1.99
CA PHE A 108 14.67 -10.06 0.58
C PHE A 108 14.24 -8.67 0.11
N ILE A 109 13.46 -7.96 0.92
CA ILE A 109 12.97 -6.62 0.61
C ILE A 109 14.13 -5.62 0.52
N ASP A 110 15.03 -5.61 1.49
CA ASP A 110 16.20 -4.71 1.50
C ASP A 110 17.09 -4.93 0.26
N LYS A 111 17.34 -6.20 -0.10
CA LYS A 111 18.12 -6.55 -1.30
C LYS A 111 17.43 -6.07 -2.58
N LEU A 112 16.12 -6.25 -2.69
CA LEU A 112 15.36 -5.80 -3.86
C LEU A 112 15.36 -4.28 -4.02
N ILE A 113 15.29 -3.55 -2.92
CA ILE A 113 15.37 -2.09 -2.89
C ILE A 113 16.72 -1.60 -3.42
N ASP A 114 17.81 -2.21 -2.92
CA ASP A 114 19.18 -1.88 -3.32
C ASP A 114 19.43 -2.21 -4.81
N GLU A 115 19.02 -3.40 -5.26
CA GLU A 115 19.11 -3.83 -6.68
C GLU A 115 18.39 -2.88 -7.65
N LYS A 116 17.39 -2.15 -7.18
CA LYS A 116 16.60 -1.20 -7.99
C LYS A 116 17.08 0.25 -7.87
N GLY A 117 18.20 0.47 -7.19
CA GLY A 117 18.79 1.81 -7.03
C GLY A 117 18.02 2.70 -6.06
N PHE A 118 17.31 2.11 -5.10
CA PHE A 118 16.66 2.83 -4.00
C PHE A 118 17.45 2.63 -2.72
N ARG A 119 17.30 3.57 -1.78
CA ARG A 119 17.79 3.42 -0.41
C ARG A 119 16.62 3.39 0.56
N VAL A 120 16.76 2.60 1.63
CA VAL A 120 15.85 2.68 2.79
C VAL A 120 16.22 3.92 3.58
N THR A 121 15.29 4.86 3.73
CA THR A 121 15.49 6.04 4.59
C THR A 121 14.93 5.82 5.99
N ASP A 122 13.84 5.06 6.09
CA ASP A 122 13.15 4.79 7.35
C ASP A 122 12.63 3.35 7.36
N TYR A 123 12.74 2.72 8.52
CA TYR A 123 12.22 1.39 8.78
C TYR A 123 11.66 1.34 10.20
N PHE A 124 10.43 0.85 10.35
CA PHE A 124 9.86 0.58 11.67
C PHE A 124 9.01 -0.69 11.64
N GLU A 125 8.91 -1.35 12.79
CA GLU A 125 8.13 -2.57 12.94
C GLU A 125 6.85 -2.28 13.71
N HIS A 126 5.77 -2.94 13.29
CA HIS A 126 4.48 -2.84 13.95
C HIS A 126 3.81 -4.21 14.06
N ALA A 127 3.27 -4.51 15.23
CA ALA A 127 2.46 -5.70 15.45
C ALA A 127 1.05 -5.45 14.91
N PHE A 128 0.79 -5.87 13.67
CA PHE A 128 -0.49 -5.64 13.02
C PHE A 128 -1.51 -6.73 13.43
N PRO A 129 -2.63 -6.37 14.09
CA PRO A 129 -3.63 -7.35 14.48
C PRO A 129 -4.53 -7.69 13.28
N ILE A 130 -4.39 -8.89 12.74
CA ILE A 130 -5.30 -9.38 11.69
C ILE A 130 -6.41 -10.20 12.34
N LYS A 131 -7.66 -9.79 12.10
CA LYS A 131 -8.86 -10.57 12.47
C LYS A 131 -8.87 -11.86 11.65
N ALA A 132 -9.19 -12.98 12.28
CA ALA A 132 -9.39 -14.23 11.56
C ALA A 132 -10.58 -14.10 10.59
N SER A 133 -10.31 -14.00 9.29
CA SER A 133 -11.33 -13.90 8.24
C SER A 133 -11.41 -15.13 7.33
N MET A 134 -10.54 -16.13 7.54
CA MET A 134 -10.48 -17.38 6.76
C MET A 134 -10.73 -18.61 7.62
N GLU A 135 -11.36 -19.64 7.05
CA GLU A 135 -11.85 -20.85 7.74
C GLU A 135 -10.78 -21.68 8.47
N PHE A 136 -9.51 -21.56 8.07
CA PHE A 136 -8.39 -22.33 8.64
C PHE A 136 -7.73 -21.65 9.86
N HIS A 137 -8.28 -20.55 10.38
CA HIS A 137 -7.72 -19.86 11.54
C HIS A 137 -8.14 -20.52 12.87
N LYS A 138 -7.18 -21.14 13.56
CA LYS A 138 -7.37 -21.72 14.90
C LYS A 138 -7.45 -20.69 16.05
N LYS A 139 -7.17 -19.40 15.79
CA LYS A 139 -7.16 -18.32 16.81
C LYS A 139 -7.90 -17.08 16.30
N PRO A 140 -8.67 -16.36 17.14
CA PRO A 140 -9.57 -15.28 16.73
C PRO A 140 -8.86 -14.01 16.20
N LYS A 141 -7.61 -13.79 16.65
CA LYS A 141 -6.71 -12.74 16.15
C LYS A 141 -5.31 -13.32 16.05
N LYS A 142 -4.60 -13.01 14.97
CA LYS A 142 -3.17 -13.28 14.83
C LYS A 142 -2.45 -11.95 14.65
N ASN A 143 -1.55 -11.64 15.56
CA ASN A 143 -0.62 -10.54 15.35
C ASN A 143 0.44 -11.01 14.36
N ILE A 144 0.57 -10.28 13.26
CA ILE A 144 1.66 -10.47 12.32
C ILE A 144 2.60 -9.29 12.52
N LEU A 145 3.89 -9.58 12.71
CA LEU A 145 4.91 -8.55 12.77
C LEU A 145 5.20 -8.07 11.34
N VAL A 146 4.89 -6.81 11.09
CA VAL A 146 5.00 -6.15 9.78
C VAL A 146 6.07 -5.08 9.89
N GLY A 147 7.00 -5.05 8.94
CA GLY A 147 7.90 -3.93 8.73
C GLY A 147 7.25 -2.92 7.79
N VAL A 148 7.52 -1.64 8.03
CA VAL A 148 7.17 -0.55 7.12
C VAL A 148 8.45 0.10 6.66
N TRP A 149 8.65 0.14 5.34
CA TRP A 149 9.79 0.77 4.69
C TRP A 149 9.35 2.09 4.07
N ARG A 150 10.13 3.14 4.31
CA ARG A 150 10.20 4.30 3.40
C ARG A 150 11.46 4.15 2.58
N VAL A 151 11.31 4.15 1.26
CA VAL A 151 12.43 4.12 0.33
C VAL A 151 12.40 5.31 -0.59
N GLU A 152 13.58 5.74 -0.99
CA GLU A 152 13.78 6.88 -1.88
C GLU A 152 14.81 6.54 -2.96
N ARG A 153 14.57 6.99 -4.20
CA ARG A 153 15.50 6.76 -5.31
C ARG A 153 16.86 7.38 -5.00
N GLY A 154 17.93 6.61 -5.20
CA GLY A 154 19.30 7.11 -5.13
C GLY A 154 19.49 8.25 -6.14
N ARG A 155 20.18 9.31 -5.72
CA ARG A 155 20.64 10.36 -6.63
C ARG A 155 21.92 9.91 -7.32
#